data_AF-A0AAD6YYQ8-F1
#
_entry.id   AF-A0AAD6YYQ8-F1
#
_cell.length_a   1.000
_cell.length_b   1.000
_cell.length_c   1.000
_cell.angle_alpha   90.00
_cell.angle_beta   90.00
_cell.angle_gamma   90.00
#
_symmetry.space_group_name_H-M   'P 1'
#
loop_
_entity.id
_entity.type
_entity.pdbx_description
1 polymer ?
#
loop_
_entity_poly.entity_id
_entity_poly.type
_entity_poly.pdbx_seq_one_letter_code
_entity_poly.pdbx_strand_id
1 'polypeptide(L)'
;MEPKPKVHIAGARRKGLQSHITFFDADQDGTIWPTDTYKGFREIGFGVFFASLAMVFIHLGFSWFTGVTLLPDPFFRIQIAGIQNALHGSDTGAFTQTGDLDQARFDYVFALYSAPPHTHMTFKEGVRMVHRNRNMWDFFGWFASACDWAATYLLLWPADGRVAKQDVHDILDGSLFPKLAQNNKNRNKIKKANTNEHLSKVGNKNANANANTDTHSNKAETELETKNNMMTVNQYFKKVETETETETETAESAQPRKIGKLGRRARKASSKE
;
A
#
# COMPACT_ATOMS: atom_id res chain seq x y z
N MET A 1 -1.75 -24.11 29.30
CA MET A 1 -1.11 -22.81 29.03
C MET A 1 -2.17 -21.75 29.24
N GLU A 2 -2.05 -20.96 30.29
CA GLU A 2 -2.95 -19.80 30.46
C GLU A 2 -2.70 -18.79 29.34
N PRO A 3 -3.74 -18.12 28.83
CA PRO A 3 -3.56 -17.01 27.91
C PRO A 3 -2.75 -15.92 28.61
N LYS A 4 -1.66 -15.46 27.99
CA LYS A 4 -0.86 -14.36 28.52
C LYS A 4 -1.77 -13.16 28.78
N PRO A 5 -1.60 -12.44 29.91
CA PRO A 5 -2.44 -11.30 30.23
C PRO A 5 -2.36 -10.27 29.11
N LYS A 6 -3.53 -9.84 28.62
CA LYS A 6 -3.64 -8.72 27.68
C LYS A 6 -3.03 -7.50 28.34
N VAL A 7 -1.84 -7.09 27.89
CA VAL A 7 -1.25 -5.83 28.30
C VAL A 7 -2.01 -4.73 27.56
N HIS A 8 -3.22 -4.44 28.03
CA HIS A 8 -3.85 -3.15 27.73
C HIS A 8 -3.07 -2.12 28.54
N ILE A 9 -2.10 -1.45 27.90
CA ILE A 9 -1.59 -0.18 28.42
C ILE A 9 -2.71 0.85 28.22
N ALA A 10 -3.70 0.80 29.12
CA ALA A 10 -4.70 1.84 29.25
C ALA A 10 -3.99 3.10 29.75
N GLY A 11 -3.73 4.05 28.84
CA GLY A 11 -3.36 5.43 29.19
C GLY A 11 -2.05 5.98 28.64
N ALA A 12 -1.13 5.16 28.11
CA ALA A 12 0.04 5.68 27.40
C ALA A 12 -0.29 5.84 25.91
N ARG A 13 -0.18 7.06 25.38
CA ARG A 13 -0.23 7.29 23.93
C ARG A 13 0.82 6.39 23.25
N ARG A 14 0.41 5.53 22.31
CA ARG A 14 1.37 4.76 21.51
C ARG A 14 2.30 5.72 20.77
N LYS A 15 3.58 5.38 20.72
CA LYS A 15 4.58 6.17 20.01
C LYS A 15 4.35 6.10 18.49
N GLY A 16 4.89 7.06 17.75
CA GLY A 16 4.68 7.17 16.30
C GLY A 16 4.99 5.87 15.55
N LEU A 17 6.14 5.26 15.80
CA LEU A 17 6.57 4.02 15.15
C LEU A 17 5.72 2.81 15.55
N GLN A 18 5.21 2.77 16.78
CA GLN A 18 4.28 1.73 17.20
C GLN A 18 2.92 1.90 16.52
N SER A 19 2.45 3.15 16.38
CA SER A 19 1.22 3.48 15.65
C SER A 19 1.32 3.05 14.18
N HIS A 20 2.45 3.33 13.53
CA HIS A 20 2.76 2.91 12.17
C HIS A 20 2.48 1.43 11.91
N ILE A 21 2.99 0.55 12.78
CA ILE A 21 2.90 -0.90 12.57
C ILE A 21 1.63 -1.53 13.16
N THR A 22 0.86 -0.80 13.98
CA THR A 22 -0.34 -1.36 14.65
C THR A 22 -1.37 -1.86 13.64
N PHE A 23 -1.46 -1.24 12.46
CA PHE A 23 -2.37 -1.69 11.40
C PHE A 23 -2.15 -3.18 11.02
N PHE A 24 -0.92 -3.67 11.12
CA PHE A 24 -0.55 -5.03 10.78
C PHE A 24 -0.75 -6.03 11.94
N ASP A 25 -1.13 -5.58 13.13
CA ASP A 25 -1.47 -6.42 14.29
C ASP A 25 -3.01 -6.44 14.45
N ALA A 26 -3.66 -7.27 13.64
CA ALA A 26 -5.11 -7.27 13.51
C ALA A 26 -5.85 -7.80 14.74
N ASP A 27 -5.25 -8.75 15.47
CA ASP A 27 -5.81 -9.32 16.71
C ASP A 27 -5.33 -8.59 17.98
N GLN A 28 -4.43 -7.61 17.83
CA GLN A 28 -4.00 -6.69 18.88
C GLN A 28 -3.30 -7.38 20.04
N ASP A 29 -2.55 -8.44 19.76
CA ASP A 29 -1.81 -9.18 20.77
C ASP A 29 -0.38 -8.62 20.99
N GLY A 30 0.01 -7.61 20.19
CA GLY A 30 1.32 -6.97 20.23
C GLY A 30 2.40 -7.72 19.43
N THR A 31 2.02 -8.73 18.65
CA THR A 31 2.90 -9.60 17.88
C THR A 31 2.45 -9.67 16.43
N ILE A 32 3.31 -9.24 15.50
CA ILE A 32 3.02 -9.31 14.07
C ILE A 32 3.64 -10.59 13.52
N TRP A 33 2.80 -11.48 12.97
CA TRP A 33 3.26 -12.67 12.27
C TRP A 33 3.57 -12.34 10.80
N PRO A 34 4.43 -13.15 10.13
CA PRO A 34 4.64 -13.05 8.69
C PRO A 34 3.33 -12.99 7.89
N THR A 35 2.34 -13.79 8.30
CA THR A 35 1.01 -13.80 7.67
C THR A 35 0.24 -12.49 7.83
N ASP A 36 0.44 -11.76 8.93
CA ASP A 36 -0.26 -10.51 9.18
C ASP A 36 0.32 -9.39 8.34
N THR A 37 1.65 -9.33 8.22
CA THR A 37 2.32 -8.45 7.24
C THR A 37 1.83 -8.74 5.84
N TYR A 38 1.82 -10.01 5.39
CA TYR A 38 1.31 -10.35 4.07
C TYR A 38 -0.13 -9.86 3.87
N LYS A 39 -1.04 -10.17 4.81
CA LYS A 39 -2.44 -9.73 4.72
C LYS A 39 -2.57 -8.21 4.71
N GLY A 40 -1.88 -7.51 5.61
CA GLY A 40 -1.92 -6.06 5.70
C GLY A 40 -1.43 -5.37 4.43
N PHE A 41 -0.34 -5.86 3.83
CA PHE A 41 0.14 -5.36 2.53
C PHE A 41 -0.89 -5.60 1.41
N ARG A 42 -1.54 -6.76 1.38
CA ARG A 42 -2.62 -7.05 0.43
C ARG A 42 -3.83 -6.14 0.65
N GLU A 43 -4.16 -5.85 1.89
CA GLU A 43 -5.27 -4.97 2.24
C GLU A 43 -5.04 -3.54 1.74
N ILE A 44 -3.86 -2.97 1.98
CA ILE A 44 -3.54 -1.59 1.56
C ILE A 44 -3.28 -1.44 0.05
N GLY A 45 -3.23 -2.55 -0.70
CA GLY A 45 -3.26 -2.52 -2.16
C GLY A 45 -2.07 -3.13 -2.89
N PHE A 46 -1.07 -3.65 -2.17
CA PHE A 46 0.05 -4.32 -2.83
C PHE A 46 -0.38 -5.63 -3.50
N GLY A 47 0.23 -5.91 -4.65
CA GLY A 47 0.12 -7.19 -5.37
C GLY A 47 0.66 -8.38 -4.57
N VAL A 48 0.38 -9.60 -5.03
CA VAL A 48 0.88 -10.84 -4.36
C VAL A 48 2.40 -10.86 -4.29
N PHE A 49 3.08 -10.49 -5.39
CA PHE A 49 4.53 -10.45 -5.46
C PHE A 49 5.15 -9.51 -4.41
N PHE A 50 4.73 -8.24 -4.40
CA PHE A 50 5.27 -7.24 -3.48
C PHE A 50 4.88 -7.51 -2.02
N ALA A 51 3.67 -8.03 -1.76
CA ALA A 51 3.27 -8.42 -0.40
C ALA A 51 4.12 -9.59 0.14
N SER A 52 4.42 -10.57 -0.70
CA SER A 52 5.33 -11.68 -0.33
C SER A 52 6.75 -11.19 -0.08
N LEU A 53 7.26 -10.27 -0.91
CA LEU A 53 8.59 -9.70 -0.75
C LEU A 53 8.70 -8.88 0.55
N ALA A 54 7.70 -8.05 0.84
CA ALA A 54 7.61 -7.29 2.08
C ALA A 54 7.60 -8.20 3.30
N MET A 55 6.76 -9.25 3.29
CA MET A 55 6.73 -10.26 4.35
C MET A 55 8.12 -10.86 4.61
N VAL A 56 8.84 -11.28 3.57
CA VAL A 56 10.16 -11.89 3.75
C VAL A 56 11.17 -10.89 4.31
N PHE A 57 11.30 -9.71 3.71
CA PHE A 57 12.33 -8.75 4.12
C PHE A 57 12.06 -8.12 5.50
N ILE A 58 10.82 -7.77 5.81
CA ILE A 58 10.46 -7.18 7.10
C ILE A 58 10.73 -8.17 8.23
N HIS A 59 10.33 -9.43 8.07
CA HIS A 59 10.47 -10.43 9.13
C HIS A 59 11.91 -10.93 9.30
N LEU A 60 12.65 -11.13 8.20
CA LEU A 60 14.08 -11.45 8.29
C LEU A 60 14.91 -10.29 8.87
N GLY A 61 14.53 -9.05 8.55
CA GLY A 61 15.23 -7.86 9.00
C GLY A 61 14.97 -7.52 10.46
N PHE A 62 13.72 -7.62 10.93
CA PHE A 62 13.31 -7.01 12.21
C PHE A 62 13.00 -8.00 13.34
N SER A 63 12.72 -9.27 13.03
CA SER A 63 12.26 -10.21 14.06
C SER A 63 13.24 -10.35 15.23
N TRP A 64 14.54 -10.53 14.94
CA TRP A 64 15.55 -10.66 15.98
C TRP A 64 15.61 -9.42 16.89
N PHE A 65 15.68 -8.22 16.28
CA PHE A 65 15.92 -6.98 17.02
C PHE A 65 14.73 -6.51 17.84
N THR A 66 13.52 -6.89 17.44
CA THR A 66 12.30 -6.55 18.18
C THR A 66 11.97 -7.54 19.30
N GLY A 67 12.55 -8.74 19.27
CA GLY A 67 12.36 -9.76 20.30
C GLY A 67 12.92 -9.37 21.67
N VAL A 68 12.45 -10.06 22.70
CA VAL A 68 12.93 -9.92 24.09
C VAL A 68 14.03 -10.94 24.44
N THR A 69 14.33 -11.87 23.53
CA THR A 69 15.30 -12.95 23.74
C THR A 69 16.57 -12.71 22.95
N LEU A 70 17.69 -13.24 23.47
CA LEU A 70 18.96 -13.24 22.74
C LEU A 70 18.95 -14.20 21.54
N LEU A 71 18.09 -15.22 21.55
CA LEU A 71 17.94 -16.16 20.45
C LEU A 71 16.94 -15.64 19.40
N PRO A 72 17.15 -15.96 18.11
CA PRO A 72 16.19 -15.62 17.06
C PRO A 72 14.85 -16.31 17.31
N ASP A 73 13.76 -15.62 16.98
CA ASP A 73 12.44 -16.24 16.96
C ASP A 73 12.34 -17.17 15.73
N PRO A 74 12.14 -18.50 15.91
CA PRO A 74 12.04 -19.43 14.79
C PRO A 74 10.82 -19.17 13.89
N PHE A 75 9.83 -18.42 14.36
CA PHE A 75 8.65 -18.01 13.59
C PHE A 75 8.79 -16.61 12.99
N PHE A 76 9.95 -15.97 13.16
CA PHE A 76 10.27 -14.65 12.65
C PHE A 76 9.23 -13.58 13.03
N ARG A 77 8.67 -13.65 14.24
CA ARG A 77 7.65 -12.69 14.69
C ARG A 77 8.27 -11.34 15.07
N ILE A 78 7.50 -10.28 14.91
CA ILE A 78 7.90 -8.92 15.27
C ILE A 78 7.12 -8.48 16.50
N GLN A 79 7.81 -8.01 17.53
CA GLN A 79 7.16 -7.50 18.73
C GLN A 79 7.00 -5.98 18.65
N ILE A 80 5.76 -5.49 18.72
CA ILE A 80 5.47 -4.04 18.63
C ILE A 80 6.20 -3.26 19.73
N ALA A 81 6.30 -3.83 20.93
CA ALA A 81 6.96 -3.19 22.06
C ALA A 81 8.46 -2.90 21.83
N GLY A 82 9.11 -3.66 20.94
CA GLY A 82 10.53 -3.57 20.63
C GLY A 82 10.85 -2.90 19.29
N ILE A 83 9.85 -2.41 18.54
CA ILE A 83 10.06 -1.94 17.15
C ILE A 83 11.12 -0.85 17.01
N GLN A 84 11.25 0.03 18.01
CA GLN A 84 12.28 1.09 18.02
C GLN A 84 13.71 0.54 17.93
N ASN A 85 13.95 -0.70 18.36
CA ASN A 85 15.27 -1.34 18.26
C ASN A 85 15.61 -1.76 16.82
N ALA A 86 14.63 -1.81 15.92
CA ALA A 86 14.80 -2.15 14.52
C ALA A 86 15.01 -0.90 13.62
N LEU A 87 15.15 0.29 14.21
CA LEU A 87 15.58 1.48 13.48
C LEU A 87 17.02 1.29 12.97
N HIS A 88 17.26 1.70 11.72
CA HIS A 88 18.58 1.65 11.10
C HIS A 88 19.19 3.05 10.98
N GLY A 89 20.52 3.14 10.93
CA GLY A 89 21.23 4.42 10.98
C GLY A 89 21.01 5.33 9.77
N SER A 90 20.71 4.75 8.60
CA SER A 90 20.58 5.46 7.32
C SER A 90 19.16 5.89 6.98
N ASP A 91 18.31 6.00 8.00
CA ASP A 91 16.94 6.52 7.85
C ASP A 91 16.96 8.06 7.75
N THR A 92 15.77 8.66 7.74
CA THR A 92 15.64 10.13 7.73
C THR A 92 15.79 10.75 9.12
N GLY A 93 15.76 9.95 10.18
CA GLY A 93 15.56 10.38 11.56
C GLY A 93 14.14 10.87 11.86
N ALA A 94 13.15 10.59 11.01
CA ALA A 94 11.76 10.98 11.25
C ALA A 94 11.21 10.37 12.54
N PHE A 95 11.68 9.19 12.93
CA PHE A 95 11.45 8.65 14.26
C PHE A 95 12.66 8.92 15.15
N THR A 96 12.40 9.31 16.40
CA THR A 96 13.43 9.33 17.44
C THR A 96 13.88 7.90 17.75
N GLN A 97 15.04 7.75 18.40
CA GLN A 97 15.51 6.46 18.93
C GLN A 97 14.53 5.80 19.90
N THR A 98 13.63 6.59 20.51
CA THR A 98 12.57 6.08 21.38
C THR A 98 11.32 5.65 20.61
N GLY A 99 11.21 5.94 19.31
CA GLY A 99 10.10 5.58 18.43
C GLY A 99 9.04 6.68 18.24
N ASP A 100 9.30 7.91 18.70
CA ASP A 100 8.37 9.03 18.56
C ASP A 100 8.53 9.70 17.19
N LEU A 101 7.44 10.13 16.56
CA LEU A 101 7.51 10.86 15.29
C LEU A 101 7.94 12.31 15.56
N ASP A 102 9.09 12.71 15.04
CA ASP A 102 9.62 14.08 15.13
C ASP A 102 9.14 14.91 13.94
N GLN A 103 8.09 15.70 14.17
CA GLN A 103 7.51 16.58 13.16
C GLN A 103 8.51 17.60 12.61
N ALA A 104 9.37 18.16 13.47
CA ALA A 104 10.33 19.17 13.04
C ALA A 104 11.40 18.56 12.12
N ARG A 105 11.87 17.36 12.46
CA ARG A 105 12.79 16.60 11.61
C ARG A 105 12.15 16.19 10.29
N PHE A 106 10.90 15.72 10.31
CA PHE A 106 10.13 15.42 9.10
C PHE A 106 10.01 16.65 8.18
N ASP A 107 9.61 17.80 8.74
CA ASP A 107 9.47 19.04 7.99
C ASP A 107 10.80 19.50 7.39
N TYR A 108 11.88 19.37 8.15
CA TYR A 108 13.24 19.68 7.71
C TYR A 108 13.69 18.79 6.54
N VAL A 109 13.43 17.48 6.59
CA VAL A 109 13.79 16.54 5.51
C VAL A 109 13.08 16.92 4.22
N PHE A 110 11.80 17.29 4.28
CA PHE A 110 11.08 17.80 3.10
C PHE A 110 11.69 19.09 2.58
N ALA A 111 11.97 20.06 3.45
CA ALA A 111 12.61 21.31 3.05
C ALA A 111 13.99 21.10 2.39
N LEU A 112 14.75 20.11 2.86
CA LEU A 112 16.10 19.83 2.38
C LEU A 112 16.11 19.15 1.00
N TYR A 113 15.17 18.24 0.73
CA TYR A 113 15.25 17.37 -0.45
C TYR A 113 14.22 17.66 -1.55
N SER A 114 13.11 18.32 -1.24
CA SER A 114 12.09 18.68 -2.24
C SER A 114 12.23 20.11 -2.74
N ALA A 115 11.77 20.38 -3.96
CA ALA A 115 11.68 21.74 -4.47
C ALA A 115 10.65 22.60 -3.70
N PRO A 116 10.86 23.93 -3.58
CA PRO A 116 9.83 24.84 -3.07
C PRO A 116 8.50 24.68 -3.85
N PRO A 117 7.34 24.72 -3.18
CA PRO A 117 7.12 25.11 -1.78
C PRO A 117 7.21 23.95 -0.76
N HIS A 118 7.93 22.87 -1.07
CA HIS A 118 8.16 21.72 -0.19
C HIS A 118 6.90 20.95 0.23
N THR A 119 5.89 20.97 -0.63
CA THR A 119 4.60 20.29 -0.40
C THR A 119 4.57 18.88 -0.97
N HIS A 120 5.49 18.55 -1.88
CA HIS A 120 5.56 17.24 -2.53
C HIS A 120 7.01 16.84 -2.80
N MET A 121 7.24 15.54 -2.99
CA MET A 121 8.55 14.99 -3.34
C MET A 121 8.42 14.08 -4.56
N THR A 122 9.23 14.32 -5.59
CA THR A 122 9.35 13.43 -6.75
C THR A 122 10.11 12.15 -6.37
N PHE A 123 9.96 11.09 -7.17
CA PHE A 123 10.76 9.87 -6.99
C PHE A 123 12.28 10.16 -6.96
N LYS A 124 12.76 11.02 -7.87
CA LYS A 124 14.19 11.37 -7.98
C LYS A 124 14.70 12.16 -6.77
N GLU A 125 13.89 13.06 -6.23
CA GLU A 125 14.22 13.78 -5.00
C GLU A 125 14.30 12.82 -3.80
N GLY A 126 13.39 11.84 -3.72
CA GLY A 126 13.46 10.82 -2.67
C GLY A 126 14.63 9.85 -2.84
N VAL A 127 15.01 9.48 -4.07
CA VAL A 127 16.27 8.72 -4.31
C VAL A 127 17.49 9.52 -3.85
N ARG A 128 17.50 10.85 -4.10
CA ARG A 128 18.54 11.74 -3.58
C ARG A 128 18.52 11.77 -2.04
N MET A 129 17.35 11.85 -1.42
CA MET A 129 17.18 11.80 0.04
C MET A 129 17.78 10.51 0.62
N VAL A 130 17.36 9.35 0.12
CA VAL A 130 17.88 8.04 0.53
C VAL A 130 19.40 8.00 0.41
N HIS A 131 19.95 8.41 -0.75
CA HIS A 131 21.39 8.38 -0.98
C HIS A 131 22.19 9.28 -0.02
N ARG A 132 21.65 10.45 0.33
CA ARG A 132 22.32 11.48 1.14
C ARG A 132 22.22 11.24 2.64
N ASN A 133 21.24 10.46 3.10
CA ASN A 133 21.10 10.06 4.51
C ASN A 133 21.88 8.79 4.87
N ARG A 134 22.70 8.24 3.97
CA ARG A 134 23.49 7.02 4.23
C ARG A 134 24.57 7.26 5.28
N ASN A 135 24.57 6.41 6.31
CA ASN A 135 25.67 6.34 7.27
C ASN A 135 26.78 5.40 6.77
N MET A 136 28.03 5.74 7.11
CA MET A 136 29.17 4.89 6.78
C MET A 136 29.01 3.51 7.43
N TRP A 137 29.22 2.44 6.66
CA TRP A 137 29.11 1.03 7.08
C TRP A 137 27.71 0.49 7.43
N ASP A 138 26.65 1.25 7.20
CA ASP A 138 25.27 0.79 7.43
C ASP A 138 24.63 0.18 6.16
N PHE A 139 25.20 -0.90 5.65
CA PHE A 139 24.73 -1.53 4.41
C PHE A 139 23.27 -2.00 4.48
N PHE A 140 22.84 -2.49 5.65
CA PHE A 140 21.44 -2.87 5.88
C PHE A 140 20.53 -1.65 5.79
N GLY A 141 20.87 -0.55 6.48
CA GLY A 141 20.09 0.68 6.42
C GLY A 141 20.08 1.32 5.03
N TRP A 142 21.13 1.16 4.21
CA TRP A 142 21.10 1.63 2.82
C TRP A 142 20.06 0.90 2.00
N PHE A 143 20.00 -0.43 2.15
CA PHE A 143 19.02 -1.26 1.47
C PHE A 143 17.60 -0.99 1.99
N ALA A 144 17.41 -0.97 3.30
CA ALA A 144 16.12 -0.71 3.94
C ALA A 144 15.57 0.68 3.57
N SER A 145 16.37 1.74 3.64
CA SER A 145 15.97 3.10 3.25
C SER A 145 15.55 3.19 1.78
N ALA A 146 16.21 2.44 0.89
CA ALA A 146 15.80 2.33 -0.51
C ALA A 146 14.47 1.60 -0.67
N CYS A 147 14.26 0.49 0.05
CA CYS A 147 13.00 -0.24 0.09
C CYS A 147 11.85 0.60 0.66
N ASP A 148 12.08 1.37 1.72
CA ASP A 148 11.08 2.24 2.33
C ASP A 148 10.57 3.30 1.35
N TRP A 149 11.49 3.96 0.65
CA TRP A 149 11.11 4.95 -0.35
C TRP A 149 10.42 4.32 -1.56
N ALA A 150 10.93 3.18 -2.05
CA ALA A 150 10.30 2.45 -3.15
C ALA A 150 8.88 1.97 -2.80
N ALA A 151 8.70 1.40 -1.61
CA ALA A 151 7.40 0.95 -1.11
C ALA A 151 6.44 2.12 -0.92
N THR A 152 6.89 3.24 -0.36
CA THR A 152 6.09 4.47 -0.23
C THR A 152 5.60 4.95 -1.60
N TYR A 153 6.50 5.00 -2.59
CA TYR A 153 6.16 5.46 -3.92
C TYR A 153 5.22 4.47 -4.65
N LEU A 154 5.44 3.17 -4.52
CA LEU A 154 4.58 2.13 -5.08
C LEU A 154 3.19 2.10 -4.44
N LEU A 155 3.10 2.34 -3.13
CA LEU A 155 1.84 2.35 -2.39
C LEU A 155 0.95 3.53 -2.80
N LEU A 156 1.56 4.71 -2.92
CA LEU A 156 0.84 5.95 -3.24
C LEU A 156 0.62 6.15 -4.73
N TRP A 157 1.61 5.76 -5.52
CA TRP A 157 1.61 5.79 -6.97
C TRP A 157 1.02 7.08 -7.57
N PRO A 158 1.63 8.24 -7.26
CA PRO A 158 1.04 9.54 -7.58
C PRO A 158 0.97 9.77 -9.09
N ALA A 159 -0.19 10.17 -9.60
CA ALA A 159 -0.44 10.36 -11.03
C ALA A 159 0.46 11.43 -11.69
N ASP A 160 0.91 12.43 -10.94
CA ASP A 160 1.81 13.48 -11.41
C ASP A 160 3.29 13.22 -11.04
N GLY A 161 3.59 12.02 -10.55
CA GLY A 161 4.92 11.58 -10.13
C GLY A 161 5.45 12.26 -8.86
N ARG A 162 4.57 12.93 -8.09
CA ARG A 162 4.94 13.70 -6.90
C ARG A 162 4.12 13.24 -5.70
N VAL A 163 4.81 12.66 -4.73
CA VAL A 163 4.20 12.21 -3.48
C VAL A 163 3.93 13.42 -2.59
N ALA A 164 2.70 13.60 -2.11
CA ALA A 164 2.37 14.69 -1.21
C ALA A 164 3.01 14.49 0.16
N LYS A 165 3.50 15.59 0.75
CA LYS A 165 4.09 15.58 2.09
C LYS A 165 3.15 15.00 3.14
N GLN A 166 1.87 15.36 3.07
CA GLN A 166 0.88 14.85 4.02
C GLN A 166 0.70 13.33 3.89
N ASP A 167 0.74 12.78 2.69
CA ASP A 167 0.58 11.32 2.51
C ASP A 167 1.77 10.56 3.11
N VAL A 168 3.00 11.08 2.99
CA VAL A 168 4.17 10.48 3.66
C VAL A 168 4.03 10.58 5.17
N HIS A 169 3.56 11.71 5.70
CA HIS A 169 3.30 11.86 7.13
C HIS A 169 2.25 10.83 7.61
N ASP A 170 1.13 10.71 6.90
CA ASP A 170 0.06 9.77 7.25
C ASP A 170 0.51 8.30 7.12
N ILE A 171 1.51 8.00 6.29
CA ILE A 171 2.18 6.68 6.31
C ILE A 171 2.97 6.53 7.59
N LEU A 172 3.83 7.50 7.94
CA LEU A 172 4.68 7.43 9.13
C LEU A 172 3.88 7.32 10.44
N ASP A 173 2.75 7.99 10.58
CA ASP A 173 1.90 7.86 11.78
C ASP A 173 0.92 6.66 11.73
N GLY A 174 0.83 6.00 10.57
CA GLY A 174 -0.01 4.84 10.31
C GLY A 174 -1.47 5.16 9.97
N SER A 175 -1.86 6.44 9.94
CA SER A 175 -3.25 6.86 9.70
C SER A 175 -3.72 6.68 8.26
N LEU A 176 -2.80 6.49 7.30
CA LEU A 176 -3.15 6.26 5.90
C LEU A 176 -3.64 4.82 5.65
N PHE A 177 -3.11 3.82 6.35
CA PHE A 177 -3.35 2.42 6.03
C PHE A 177 -4.83 2.01 6.09
N PRO A 178 -5.63 2.40 7.10
CA PRO A 178 -7.05 2.08 7.12
C PRO A 178 -7.81 2.72 5.94
N LYS A 179 -7.42 3.93 5.51
CA LYS A 179 -8.04 4.62 4.37
C LYS A 179 -7.77 3.83 3.08
N LEU A 180 -6.52 3.38 2.88
CA LEU A 180 -6.13 2.58 1.72
C LEU A 180 -6.81 1.21 1.71
N ALA A 181 -6.86 0.52 2.86
CA ALA A 181 -7.54 -0.77 3.01
C ALA A 181 -9.03 -0.67 2.63
N GLN A 182 -9.72 0.37 3.10
CA GLN A 182 -11.12 0.62 2.76
C GLN A 182 -11.30 0.91 1.27
N ASN A 183 -10.44 1.75 0.69
CA ASN A 183 -10.48 2.08 -0.74
C ASN A 183 -10.27 0.83 -1.61
N ASN A 184 -9.29 -0.01 -1.26
CA ASN A 184 -9.00 -1.24 -1.98
C ASN A 184 -10.15 -2.26 -1.86
N LYS A 185 -10.75 -2.40 -0.67
CA LYS A 185 -11.94 -3.23 -0.46
C LYS A 185 -13.11 -2.78 -1.34
N ASN A 186 -13.36 -1.47 -1.41
CA ASN A 186 -14.40 -0.90 -2.27
C ASN A 186 -14.12 -1.17 -3.75
N ARG A 187 -12.89 -0.95 -4.20
CA ARG A 187 -12.44 -1.23 -5.58
C ARG A 187 -12.67 -2.70 -5.94
N ASN A 188 -12.28 -3.63 -5.06
CA ASN A 188 -12.46 -5.06 -5.28
C ASN A 188 -13.94 -5.47 -5.32
N LYS A 189 -14.80 -4.83 -4.51
CA LYS A 189 -16.26 -5.05 -4.55
C LYS A 189 -16.86 -4.61 -5.89
N ILE A 190 -16.45 -3.44 -6.40
CA ILE A 190 -16.89 -2.94 -7.72
C ILE A 190 -16.42 -3.88 -8.83
N LYS A 191 -15.14 -4.31 -8.81
CA LYS A 191 -14.61 -5.28 -9.80
C LYS A 191 -15.43 -6.57 -9.81
N LYS A 192 -15.72 -7.15 -8.64
CA LYS A 192 -16.57 -8.35 -8.54
C LYS A 192 -17.99 -8.13 -9.07
N ALA A 193 -18.61 -6.99 -8.76
CA ALA A 193 -19.95 -6.67 -9.25
C ALA A 193 -19.98 -6.57 -10.79
N ASN A 194 -19.02 -5.87 -11.38
CA ASN A 194 -18.92 -5.72 -12.84
C ASN A 194 -18.66 -7.07 -13.52
N THR A 195 -17.81 -7.93 -12.95
CA THR A 195 -17.58 -9.29 -13.46
C THR A 195 -18.85 -10.13 -13.42
N ASN A 196 -19.58 -10.10 -12.31
CA ASN A 196 -20.84 -10.84 -12.19
C ASN A 196 -21.91 -10.34 -13.16
N GLU A 197 -22.00 -9.02 -13.39
CA GLU A 197 -22.90 -8.44 -14.38
C GLU A 197 -22.52 -8.85 -15.82
N HIS A 198 -21.23 -8.91 -16.13
CA HIS A 198 -20.77 -9.39 -17.43
C HIS A 198 -21.12 -10.86 -17.65
N LEU A 199 -20.86 -11.72 -16.66
CA LEU A 199 -21.17 -13.15 -16.72
C LEU A 199 -22.67 -13.42 -16.85
N SER A 200 -23.52 -12.65 -16.17
CA SER A 200 -24.97 -12.80 -16.28
C SER A 200 -25.50 -12.39 -17.66
N LYS A 201 -24.96 -11.30 -18.25
CA LYS A 201 -25.30 -10.88 -19.62
C LYS A 201 -24.91 -11.92 -20.66
N VAL A 202 -23.73 -12.54 -20.52
CA VAL A 202 -23.31 -13.63 -21.42
C VAL A 202 -24.18 -14.86 -21.24
N GLY A 203 -24.46 -15.26 -20.00
CA GLY A 203 -25.34 -16.40 -19.71
C GLY A 203 -26.75 -16.22 -20.29
N ASN A 204 -27.33 -15.02 -20.16
CA ASN A 204 -28.67 -14.73 -20.70
C ASN A 204 -28.70 -14.71 -22.24
N LYS A 205 -27.66 -14.20 -22.90
CA LYS A 205 -27.54 -14.28 -24.37
C LYS A 205 -27.51 -15.73 -24.85
N ASN A 206 -26.74 -16.59 -24.19
CA ASN A 206 -26.62 -18.01 -24.57
C ASN A 206 -27.93 -18.77 -24.34
N ALA A 207 -28.63 -18.48 -23.25
CA ALA A 207 -29.94 -19.08 -22.98
C ALA A 207 -30.98 -18.68 -24.04
N ASN A 208 -30.98 -17.41 -24.46
CA ASN A 208 -31.90 -16.91 -25.48
C ASN A 208 -31.55 -17.44 -26.90
N ALA A 209 -30.26 -17.64 -27.19
CA ALA A 209 -29.82 -18.29 -28.43
C ALA A 209 -30.29 -19.76 -28.50
N ASN A 210 -30.11 -20.52 -27.42
CA ASN A 210 -30.57 -21.92 -27.36
C ASN A 210 -32.11 -22.05 -27.43
N ALA A 211 -32.87 -21.12 -26.84
CA ALA A 211 -34.33 -21.12 -26.91
C ALA A 211 -34.87 -20.86 -28.32
N ASN A 212 -34.08 -20.24 -29.20
CA ASN A 212 -34.44 -19.97 -30.60
C ASN A 212 -33.98 -21.08 -31.58
N THR A 213 -33.21 -22.07 -31.13
CA THR A 213 -32.65 -23.16 -31.98
C THR A 213 -33.46 -24.46 -31.99
N ASP A 214 -34.65 -24.51 -31.40
CA ASP A 214 -35.54 -25.69 -31.43
C ASP A 214 -36.26 -25.89 -32.79
N THR A 215 -35.75 -25.33 -33.88
CA THR A 215 -36.16 -25.66 -35.25
C THR A 215 -35.00 -26.32 -36.00
N HIS A 216 -35.28 -27.45 -36.63
CA HIS A 216 -34.33 -28.45 -37.11
C HIS A 216 -33.05 -27.93 -37.80
N SER A 217 -31.93 -28.55 -37.41
CA SER A 217 -30.55 -28.45 -37.95
C SER A 217 -29.74 -27.27 -37.43
N ASN A 218 -28.90 -27.49 -36.40
CA ASN A 218 -27.48 -27.11 -36.37
C ASN A 218 -26.85 -27.33 -34.99
N LYS A 219 -26.54 -28.60 -34.68
CA LYS A 219 -25.77 -28.97 -33.47
C LYS A 219 -24.32 -28.46 -33.51
N ALA A 220 -23.75 -28.31 -34.71
CA ALA A 220 -22.38 -27.82 -34.90
C ALA A 220 -22.26 -26.30 -34.72
N GLU A 221 -23.26 -25.52 -35.12
CA GLU A 221 -23.26 -24.06 -34.90
C GLU A 221 -23.46 -23.71 -33.43
N THR A 222 -24.36 -24.42 -32.73
CA THR A 222 -24.54 -24.23 -31.28
C THR A 222 -23.27 -24.58 -30.49
N GLU A 223 -22.53 -25.62 -30.88
CA GLU A 223 -21.26 -25.96 -30.23
C GLU A 223 -20.15 -24.94 -30.54
N LEU A 224 -20.10 -24.41 -31.78
CA LEU A 224 -19.17 -23.36 -32.19
C LEU A 224 -19.48 -22.04 -31.48
N GLU A 225 -20.75 -21.67 -31.35
CA GLU A 225 -21.20 -20.47 -30.65
C GLU A 225 -20.95 -20.57 -29.14
N THR A 226 -21.18 -21.75 -28.55
CA THR A 226 -20.81 -22.02 -27.15
C THR A 226 -19.30 -21.88 -26.93
N LYS A 227 -18.49 -22.43 -27.83
CA LYS A 227 -17.02 -22.28 -27.80
C LYS A 227 -16.61 -20.81 -27.97
N ASN A 228 -17.22 -20.07 -28.89
CA ASN A 228 -16.94 -18.65 -29.10
C ASN A 228 -17.32 -17.79 -27.88
N ASN A 229 -18.44 -18.09 -27.23
CA ASN A 229 -18.85 -17.41 -26.00
C ASN A 229 -17.93 -17.74 -24.84
N MET A 230 -17.51 -19.00 -24.70
CA MET A 230 -16.53 -19.41 -23.68
C MET A 230 -15.16 -18.77 -23.94
N MET A 231 -14.75 -18.65 -25.21
CA MET A 231 -13.54 -17.93 -25.63
C MET A 231 -13.65 -16.43 -25.29
N THR A 232 -14.82 -15.83 -25.49
CA THR A 232 -15.11 -14.42 -25.16
C THR A 232 -15.05 -14.17 -23.65
N VAL A 233 -15.59 -15.09 -22.84
CA VAL A 233 -15.51 -15.02 -21.37
C VAL A 233 -14.05 -15.15 -20.91
N ASN A 234 -13.29 -16.09 -21.46
CA ASN A 234 -11.86 -16.24 -21.15
C ASN A 234 -11.05 -15.03 -21.61
N GLN A 235 -11.38 -14.43 -22.74
CA GLN A 235 -10.79 -13.17 -23.19
C GLN A 235 -11.16 -12.01 -22.26
N TYR A 236 -12.39 -11.96 -21.73
CA TYR A 236 -12.77 -10.96 -20.74
C TYR A 236 -12.02 -11.16 -19.43
N PHE A 237 -11.87 -12.40 -18.93
CA PHE A 237 -11.07 -12.68 -17.73
C PHE A 237 -9.60 -12.31 -17.93
N LYS A 238 -9.00 -12.72 -19.05
CA LYS A 238 -7.65 -12.27 -19.42
C LYS A 238 -7.58 -10.77 -19.53
N LYS A 239 -8.60 -10.12 -20.11
CA LYS A 239 -8.65 -8.67 -20.24
C LYS A 239 -8.75 -8.00 -18.89
N VAL A 240 -9.56 -8.49 -17.96
CA VAL A 240 -9.68 -7.99 -16.59
C VAL A 240 -8.40 -8.24 -15.80
N GLU A 241 -7.75 -9.40 -15.96
CA GLU A 241 -6.45 -9.70 -15.36
C GLU A 241 -5.37 -8.77 -15.93
N THR A 242 -5.29 -8.62 -17.25
CA THR A 242 -4.39 -7.68 -17.90
C THR A 242 -4.78 -6.24 -17.66
N GLU A 243 -6.04 -5.88 -17.40
CA GLU A 243 -6.47 -4.52 -17.00
C GLU A 243 -6.22 -4.31 -15.51
N THR A 244 -6.16 -5.35 -14.67
CA THR A 244 -5.63 -5.22 -13.32
C THR A 244 -4.11 -5.07 -13.32
N GLU A 245 -3.41 -5.82 -14.18
CA GLU A 245 -1.96 -5.76 -14.35
C GLU A 245 -1.55 -4.48 -15.06
N THR A 246 -2.27 -4.07 -16.11
CA THR A 246 -2.07 -2.78 -16.79
C THR A 246 -2.74 -1.63 -16.09
N GLU A 247 -3.76 -1.72 -15.24
CA GLU A 247 -4.08 -0.61 -14.32
C GLU A 247 -2.95 -0.46 -13.30
N THR A 248 -2.26 -1.54 -12.91
CA THR A 248 -1.00 -1.41 -12.16
C THR A 248 0.15 -0.87 -13.02
N GLU A 249 0.21 -1.19 -14.33
CA GLU A 249 1.28 -0.82 -15.30
C GLU A 249 0.97 0.43 -16.17
N THR A 250 -0.23 1.00 -16.10
CA THR A 250 -0.69 2.23 -16.79
C THR A 250 -1.17 3.28 -15.82
N ALA A 251 -1.51 2.94 -14.57
CA ALA A 251 -1.25 3.90 -13.50
C ALA A 251 0.27 4.21 -13.44
N GLU A 252 1.13 3.28 -13.90
CA GLU A 252 2.59 3.49 -14.12
C GLU A 252 2.90 4.50 -15.24
N SER A 253 1.98 4.78 -16.17
CA SER A 253 2.30 5.53 -17.39
C SER A 253 1.29 6.60 -17.88
N ALA A 254 0.05 6.69 -17.40
CA ALA A 254 -0.87 7.79 -17.79
C ALA A 254 -2.13 7.95 -16.92
N GLN A 255 -2.30 9.12 -16.27
CA GLN A 255 -3.57 9.89 -16.26
C GLN A 255 -3.38 11.38 -15.87
N PRO A 256 -3.89 12.33 -16.69
CA PRO A 256 -4.33 13.64 -16.19
C PRO A 256 -5.76 14.06 -16.61
N ARG A 257 -6.36 14.98 -15.80
CA ARG A 257 -7.50 15.96 -15.99
C ARG A 257 -8.80 15.63 -15.23
N LYS A 258 -9.58 16.55 -14.62
CA LYS A 258 -9.55 18.03 -14.45
C LYS A 258 -10.48 18.46 -13.26
N ILE A 259 -9.89 19.20 -12.32
CA ILE A 259 -10.32 20.46 -11.68
C ILE A 259 -11.83 20.77 -11.50
N GLY A 260 -12.27 20.83 -10.24
CA GLY A 260 -13.33 21.73 -9.78
C GLY A 260 -12.73 23.03 -9.22
N LYS A 261 -12.95 24.16 -9.91
CA LYS A 261 -12.62 25.51 -9.42
C LYS A 261 -13.65 25.92 -8.37
N LEU A 262 -13.20 26.30 -7.16
CA LEU A 262 -13.94 27.24 -6.31
C LEU A 262 -13.03 28.37 -5.83
N GLY A 263 -13.38 29.58 -6.25
CA GLY A 263 -13.27 30.79 -5.43
C GLY A 263 -11.89 31.44 -5.29
N ARG A 264 -11.48 32.24 -6.28
CA ARG A 264 -10.70 33.45 -5.97
C ARG A 264 -11.63 34.46 -5.29
N ARG A 265 -11.29 34.90 -4.08
CA ARG A 265 -11.60 36.25 -3.61
C ARG A 265 -10.33 36.87 -3.04
N ALA A 266 -9.89 37.92 -3.71
CA ALA A 266 -8.81 38.79 -3.29
C ALA A 266 -9.18 39.55 -2.00
N ARG A 267 -8.20 39.79 -1.13
CA ARG A 267 -8.04 41.07 -0.41
C ARG A 267 -6.56 41.41 -0.28
N LYS A 268 -6.21 42.55 -0.87
CA LYS A 268 -5.02 43.37 -0.60
C LYS A 268 -5.26 44.20 0.68
N ALA A 269 -4.14 44.75 1.19
CA ALA A 269 -3.94 45.68 2.33
C ALA A 269 -3.75 44.94 3.68
N SER A 270 -2.69 45.17 4.45
CA SER A 270 -2.04 46.46 4.75
C SER A 270 -0.54 46.28 5.06
N SER A 271 0.29 47.19 4.54
CA SER A 271 1.55 47.62 5.17
C SER A 271 1.29 48.93 5.94
N LYS A 272 2.20 49.30 6.84
CA LYS A 272 2.16 50.33 7.91
C LYS A 272 1.78 49.68 9.24
N GLU A 273 2.60 49.66 10.29
CA GLU A 273 3.87 50.33 10.67
C GLU A 273 4.86 49.31 11.22
#